data_AF-A0A4Y2VNJ3-F1
#
_entry.id   AF-A0A4Y2VNJ3-F1
#
_cell.length_a   1.000
_cell.length_b   1.000
_cell.length_c   1.000
_cell.angle_alpha   90.00
_cell.angle_beta   90.00
_cell.angle_gamma   90.00
#
_symmetry.space_group_name_H-M   'P 1'
#
loop_
_entity.id
_entity.type
_entity.pdbx_description
1 polymer ?
#
loop_
_entity_poly.entity_id
_entity_poly.type
_entity_poly.pdbx_seq_one_letter_code
_entity_poly.pdbx_strand_id
1 'polypeptide(L)'
;MLKLVRNTLASKGSIMNQNGDIIMWDYIKQLEKFQKDKGLYAAPKLKSRHIEWYQEKIKVKLAAQVISNSVADALLYLANDLKLEEFQGCEATVEFFKDF
;
A
#
# COMPACT_ATOMS: atom_id res chain seq x y z
N MET A 1 -1.48 9.71 14.57
CA MET A 1 -0.34 8.77 14.45
C MET A 1 -0.16 8.22 13.04
N LEU A 2 -1.23 7.94 12.28
CA LEU A 2 -1.17 7.31 10.94
C LEU A 2 -0.22 7.96 9.92
N LYS A 3 -0.09 9.30 9.93
CA LYS A 3 0.88 10.00 9.06
C LYS A 3 2.33 9.57 9.32
N LEU A 4 2.68 9.30 10.58
CA LEU A 4 4.02 8.86 10.94
C LEU A 4 4.27 7.44 10.43
N VAL A 5 3.29 6.55 10.60
CA VAL A 5 3.35 5.18 10.07
C VAL A 5 3.59 5.19 8.56
N ARG A 6 2.76 5.90 7.78
CA ARG A 6 2.94 6.05 6.34
C ARG A 6 4.32 6.64 6.02
N ASN A 7 4.71 7.73 6.66
CA ASN A 7 5.98 8.40 6.36
C ASN A 7 7.17 7.48 6.66
N THR A 8 7.13 6.70 7.74
CA THR A 8 8.17 5.73 8.08
C THR A 8 8.23 4.62 7.03
N LEU A 9 7.11 3.98 6.74
CA LEU A 9 7.04 2.92 5.73
C LEU A 9 7.54 3.41 4.36
N ALA A 10 7.07 4.58 3.92
CA ALA A 10 7.40 5.13 2.62
C ALA A 10 8.84 5.69 2.51
N SER A 11 9.43 6.14 3.62
CA SER A 11 10.83 6.62 3.64
C SER A 11 11.85 5.49 3.79
N LYS A 12 11.51 4.43 4.54
CA LYS A 12 12.37 3.26 4.71
C LYS A 12 12.23 2.25 3.58
N GLY A 13 11.11 2.27 2.85
CA GLY A 13 10.83 1.31 1.78
C GLY A 13 10.25 0.00 2.30
N SER A 14 10.70 -0.45 3.47
CA SER A 14 10.10 -1.55 4.21
C SER A 14 10.22 -1.37 5.72
N ILE A 15 9.37 -2.09 6.45
CA ILE A 15 9.46 -2.30 7.90
C ILE A 15 9.23 -3.78 8.20
N MET A 16 9.61 -4.23 9.38
CA MET A 16 9.45 -5.62 9.82
C MET A 16 8.39 -5.70 10.90
N ASN A 17 7.51 -6.70 10.85
CA ASN A 17 6.55 -6.99 11.91
C ASN A 17 7.21 -7.79 13.05
N GLN A 18 6.44 -8.13 14.09
CA GLN A 18 6.92 -8.89 15.24
C GLN A 18 7.31 -10.34 14.93
N ASN A 19 6.83 -10.89 13.81
CA ASN A 19 7.08 -12.26 13.37
C ASN A 19 8.31 -12.37 12.45
N GLY A 20 8.91 -11.23 12.06
CA GLY A 20 10.03 -11.18 11.13
C GLY A 20 9.62 -10.97 9.66
N ASP A 21 8.32 -10.86 9.37
CA ASP A 21 7.83 -10.65 8.02
C ASP A 21 7.98 -9.20 7.57
N ILE A 22 8.17 -9.01 6.26
CA ILE A 22 8.48 -7.72 5.68
C ILE A 22 7.21 -7.06 5.14
N ILE A 23 6.94 -5.85 5.61
CA ILE A 23 5.91 -4.95 5.09
C ILE A 23 6.58 -4.01 4.10
N MET A 24 6.14 -4.02 2.84
CA MET A 24 6.83 -3.30 1.76
C MET A 24 5.97 -2.15 1.21
N TRP A 25 6.59 -0.97 1.10
CA TRP A 25 5.99 0.18 0.43
C TRP A 25 5.82 -0.03 -1.09
N ASP A 26 6.62 -0.94 -1.65
CA ASP A 26 6.67 -1.15 -3.09
C ASP A 26 5.35 -1.67 -3.67
N TYR A 27 4.63 -2.53 -2.94
CA TYR A 27 3.30 -3.00 -3.33
C TYR A 27 2.32 -1.86 -3.61
N ILE A 28 2.43 -0.74 -2.89
CA ILE A 28 1.55 0.42 -3.05
C ILE A 28 1.93 1.19 -4.32
N LYS A 29 3.22 1.26 -4.66
CA LYS A 29 3.70 1.82 -5.93
C LYS A 29 3.26 0.96 -7.10
N GLN A 30 3.41 -0.35 -6.98
CA GLN A 30 3.02 -1.30 -8.02
C GLN A 30 1.50 -1.27 -8.24
N LEU A 31 0.70 -1.15 -7.18
CA LEU A 31 -0.75 -0.96 -7.29
C LEU A 31 -1.10 0.33 -8.05
N GLU A 32 -0.45 1.46 -7.72
CA GLU A 32 -0.71 2.73 -8.43
C GLU A 32 -0.32 2.66 -9.91
N LYS A 33 0.81 2.02 -10.22
CA LYS A 33 1.27 1.77 -11.57
C LYS A 33 0.28 0.88 -12.33
N PHE A 34 -0.13 -0.24 -11.74
CA PHE A 34 -1.12 -1.14 -12.33
C PHE A 34 -2.44 -0.41 -12.64
N GLN A 35 -2.94 0.42 -11.73
CA GLN A 35 -4.15 1.21 -11.94
C GLN A 35 -4.01 2.22 -13.09
N LYS A 36 -2.84 2.87 -13.23
CA LYS A 36 -2.53 3.74 -14.37
C LYS A 36 -2.50 2.98 -15.68
N ASP A 37 -1.79 1.86 -15.72
CA ASP A 37 -1.57 1.07 -16.93
C ASP A 37 -2.88 0.45 -17.44
N LYS A 38 -3.78 0.03 -16.54
CA LYS A 38 -5.10 -0.50 -16.90
C LYS A 38 -6.15 0.58 -17.14
N GLY A 39 -5.91 1.83 -16.74
CA GLY A 39 -6.90 2.91 -16.78
C GLY A 39 -8.12 2.69 -15.87
N LEU A 40 -8.04 1.75 -14.92
CA LEU A 40 -9.13 1.32 -14.05
C LEU A 40 -8.66 1.26 -12.58
N TYR A 41 -9.53 1.65 -11.66
CA TYR A 41 -9.25 1.59 -10.23
C TYR A 41 -9.75 0.27 -9.63
N ALA A 42 -8.84 -0.54 -9.11
CA ALA A 42 -9.14 -1.79 -8.38
C ALA A 42 -9.76 -1.58 -6.98
N ALA A 43 -10.75 -0.67 -6.85
CA ALA A 43 -11.42 -0.20 -5.62
C ALA A 43 -10.78 0.97 -4.81
N PRO A 44 -9.51 0.98 -4.38
CA PRO A 44 -8.98 2.10 -3.60
C PRO A 44 -8.73 3.31 -4.49
N LYS A 45 -9.01 4.51 -3.96
CA LYS A 45 -8.72 5.80 -4.61
C LYS A 45 -7.23 6.17 -4.47
N LEU A 46 -6.34 5.23 -4.77
CA LEU A 46 -4.91 5.44 -4.77
C LEU A 46 -4.52 6.15 -6.07
N LYS A 47 -3.59 7.12 -5.96
CA LYS A 47 -3.20 8.04 -7.02
C LYS A 47 -1.77 8.48 -6.77
N SER A 48 -1.13 9.09 -7.77
CA SER A 48 0.29 9.49 -7.70
C SER A 48 0.60 10.36 -6.48
N ARG A 49 -0.33 11.24 -6.06
CA ARG A 49 -0.18 12.05 -4.83
C ARG A 49 0.01 11.24 -3.53
N HIS A 50 -0.40 9.98 -3.50
CA HIS A 50 -0.22 9.08 -2.36
C HIS A 50 1.18 8.46 -2.39
N ILE A 51 1.75 8.27 -3.58
CA ILE A 51 3.12 7.81 -3.81
C ILE A 51 4.12 8.95 -3.63
N GLU A 52 3.79 10.14 -4.12
CA GLU A 52 4.53 11.40 -3.98
C GLU A 52 4.24 12.05 -2.61
N TRP A 53 4.31 11.24 -1.55
CA TRP A 53 3.85 11.58 -0.20
C TRP A 53 4.66 12.71 0.46
N TYR A 54 5.88 13.00 0.00
CA TYR A 54 6.83 13.89 0.69
C TYR A 54 6.29 15.33 0.84
N GLN A 55 5.73 15.88 -0.24
CA GLN A 55 5.10 17.21 -0.22
C GLN A 55 3.81 17.22 0.63
N GLU A 56 3.20 16.05 0.82
CA GLU A 56 1.94 15.85 1.53
C GLU A 56 2.12 15.08 2.86
N LYS A 57 3.32 15.15 3.44
CA LYS A 57 3.74 14.32 4.58
C LYS A 57 2.90 14.53 5.85
N ILE A 58 2.18 15.64 5.95
CA ILE A 58 1.31 15.99 7.09
C ILE A 58 -0.14 15.54 6.86
N LYS A 59 -0.60 15.41 5.61
CA LYS A 59 -2.00 15.13 5.28
C LYS A 59 -2.42 13.73 5.72
N VAL A 60 -3.03 13.65 6.91
CA VAL A 60 -3.50 12.41 7.53
C VAL A 60 -4.53 11.71 6.65
N LYS A 61 -5.41 12.46 5.98
CA LYS A 61 -6.39 11.91 5.04
C LYS A 61 -5.75 11.03 3.96
N LEU A 62 -4.64 11.48 3.37
CA LEU A 62 -3.93 10.69 2.36
C LEU A 62 -3.24 9.47 2.98
N ALA A 63 -2.79 9.54 4.24
CA ALA A 63 -2.26 8.38 4.93
C ALA A 63 -3.34 7.32 5.19
N ALA A 64 -4.54 7.74 5.60
CA ALA A 64 -5.70 6.86 5.80
C ALA A 64 -6.20 6.22 4.51
N GLN A 65 -6.00 6.86 3.36
CA GLN A 65 -6.36 6.26 2.08
C GLN A 65 -5.35 5.20 1.61
N VAL A 66 -4.07 5.37 1.99
CA VAL A 66 -3.02 4.38 1.67
C VAL A 66 -3.12 3.16 2.58
N ILE A 67 -3.21 3.38 3.88
CA ILE A 67 -3.29 2.33 4.89
C ILE A 67 -4.78 2.11 5.17
N SER A 68 -5.42 1.25 4.37
CA SER A 68 -6.85 0.96 4.47
C SER A 68 -7.19 -0.45 3.99
N ASN A 69 -8.32 -0.98 4.47
CA ASN A 69 -8.89 -2.26 4.02
C ASN A 69 -9.05 -2.33 2.49
N SER A 70 -9.49 -1.25 1.85
CA SER A 70 -9.66 -1.24 0.39
C SER A 70 -8.36 -1.44 -0.39
N VAL A 71 -7.21 -0.98 0.16
CA VAL A 71 -5.89 -1.23 -0.43
C VAL A 71 -5.46 -2.65 -0.14
N ALA A 72 -5.67 -3.14 1.09
CA ALA A 72 -5.35 -4.51 1.48
C ALA A 72 -6.08 -5.55 0.61
N ASP A 73 -7.38 -5.37 0.39
CA ASP A 73 -8.19 -6.28 -0.43
C ASP A 73 -7.79 -6.20 -1.92
N ALA A 74 -7.40 -5.02 -2.41
CA ALA A 74 -6.90 -4.89 -3.78
C ALA A 74 -5.57 -5.63 -3.98
N LEU A 75 -4.65 -5.53 -3.02
CA LEU A 75 -3.38 -6.29 -3.06
C LEU A 75 -3.64 -7.79 -3.05
N LEU A 76 -4.53 -8.25 -2.17
CA LEU A 76 -4.87 -9.67 -2.06
C LEU A 76 -5.54 -10.21 -3.34
N TYR A 77 -6.45 -9.43 -3.94
CA TYR A 77 -7.08 -9.77 -5.21
C TYR A 77 -6.05 -9.89 -6.34
N LEU A 78 -5.10 -8.95 -6.42
CA LEU A 78 -4.06 -8.97 -7.44
C LEU A 78 -3.11 -10.17 -7.28
N ALA A 79 -2.80 -10.54 -6.03
CA ALA A 79 -1.93 -11.65 -5.72
C ALA A 79 -2.61 -13.02 -5.92
N ASN A 80 -3.87 -13.19 -5.49
CA ASN A 80 -4.51 -14.50 -5.42
C ASN A 80 -5.41 -14.80 -6.62
N ASP A 81 -6.22 -13.82 -7.04
CA ASP A 81 -7.20 -14.01 -8.11
C ASP A 81 -6.57 -13.76 -9.48
N LEU A 82 -5.83 -12.65 -9.62
CA LEU A 82 -5.12 -12.31 -10.86
C LEU A 82 -3.71 -12.90 -10.96
N LYS A 83 -3.17 -13.43 -9.84
CA LYS A 83 -1.89 -14.15 -9.79
C LYS A 83 -0.72 -13.38 -10.40
N LEU A 84 -0.69 -12.07 -10.18
CA LEU A 84 0.40 -11.22 -10.65
C LEU A 84 1.63 -11.42 -9.76
N GLU A 85 2.77 -11.72 -10.38
CA GLU A 85 4.04 -12.01 -9.68
C GLU A 85 4.49 -10.84 -8.77
N GLU A 86 4.25 -9.63 -9.25
CA GLU A 86 4.44 -8.32 -8.61
C GLU A 86 3.84 -8.20 -7.20
N PHE A 87 2.77 -8.95 -6.92
CA PHE A 87 2.02 -8.87 -5.66
C PHE A 87 2.13 -10.16 -4.83
N GLN A 88 2.90 -11.15 -5.26
CA GLN A 88 3.15 -12.37 -4.46
C GLN A 88 3.90 -12.02 -3.18
N GLY A 89 3.51 -12.62 -2.05
CA GLY A 89 4.17 -12.35 -0.77
C GLY A 89 3.70 -11.04 -0.10
N CYS A 90 2.55 -10.48 -0.50
CA CYS A 90 2.04 -9.23 0.08
C CYS A 90 1.28 -9.42 1.40
N GLU A 91 1.14 -10.64 1.90
CA GLU A 91 0.28 -11.02 3.04
C GLU A 91 0.62 -10.21 4.29
N ALA A 92 1.89 -10.08 4.62
CA ALA A 92 2.32 -9.28 5.78
C ALA A 92 1.93 -7.79 5.64
N THR A 93 1.92 -7.25 4.41
CA THR A 93 1.48 -5.86 4.16
C THR A 93 -0.04 -5.74 4.23
N VAL A 94 -0.76 -6.76 3.73
CA VAL A 94 -2.23 -6.84 3.80
C VAL A 94 -2.70 -6.91 5.26
N GLU A 95 -2.12 -7.80 6.07
CA GLU A 95 -2.42 -7.91 7.50
C GLU A 95 -2.14 -6.59 8.22
N PHE A 96 -0.96 -6.01 8.00
CA PHE A 96 -0.61 -4.72 8.59
C PHE A 96 -1.60 -3.60 8.23
N PHE A 97 -2.18 -3.61 7.03
CA PHE A 97 -3.16 -2.60 6.61
C PHE A 97 -4.55 -2.83 7.18
N LYS A 98 -4.89 -4.08 7.51
CA LYS A 98 -6.17 -4.45 8.13
C LYS A 98 -6.23 -4.14 9.62
N ASP A 99 -5.08 -3.99 10.27
CA ASP A 99 -4.97 -3.61 11.69
C ASP A 99 -5.22 -2.11 11.97
N PHE A 100 -5.44 -1.29 10.92
CA PHE A 100 -5.71 0.16 11.02
C PHE A 100 -7.14 0.53 10.64
#